data_AF-A0A933BYL1-F1
#
_entry.id   AF-A0A933BYL1-F1
#
_cell.length_a   1.000
_cell.length_b   1.000
_cell.length_c   1.000
_cell.angle_alpha   90.00
_cell.angle_beta   90.00
_cell.angle_gamma   90.00
#
_symmetry.space_group_name_H-M   'P 1'
#
loop_
_entity.id
_entity.type
_entity.pdbx_description
1 polymer ?
#
loop_
_entity_poly.entity_id
_entity_poly.type
_entity_poly.pdbx_seq_one_letter_code
_entity_poly.pdbx_strand_id
1 'polypeptide(L)' 'MQVFTPLEAAKNAGSKYLGVLVAAKYARELNALPREAIPAGLEKKLTTRAIEALVSGDIEFRLIKRRRKGA' A
#
# COMPACT_ATOMS: atom_id res chain seq x y z
N MET A 1 16.27 -8.64 3.07
CA MET A 1 14.99 -8.71 2.33
C MET A 1 13.92 -9.16 3.33
N GLN A 2 12.98 -8.29 3.70
CA GLN A 2 11.91 -8.66 4.65
C GLN A 2 10.79 -9.40 3.91
N VAL A 3 10.28 -10.48 4.50
CA VAL A 3 9.26 -11.34 3.90
C VAL A 3 7.94 -11.16 4.66
N PHE A 4 6.85 -11.00 3.91
CA PHE A 4 5.49 -10.95 4.45
C PHE A 4 4.67 -12.09 3.85
N THR A 5 3.94 -12.78 4.70
CA THR A 5 3.14 -13.95 4.34
C THR A 5 1.78 -13.55 3.76
N PRO A 6 1.13 -14.46 3.01
CA PRO A 6 -0.23 -14.23 2.53
C PRO A 6 -1.26 -13.97 3.63
N LEU A 7 -1.08 -14.57 4.82
CA LEU A 7 -1.98 -14.35 5.97
C LEU A 7 -1.83 -12.93 6.52
N GLU A 8 -0.59 -12.45 6.66
CA GLU A 8 -0.33 -11.08 7.12
C GLU A 8 -0.92 -10.05 6.16
N ALA A 9 -0.74 -10.25 4.85
CA ALA A 9 -1.32 -9.36 3.83
C ALA A 9 -2.87 -9.37 3.83
N ALA A 10 -3.50 -10.46 4.26
CA ALA A 10 -4.95 -10.58 4.33
C ALA A 10 -5.53 -9.98 5.62
N LYS A 11 -4.76 -9.90 6.71
CA LYS A 11 -5.25 -9.56 8.06
C LYS A 11 -6.09 -8.28 8.12
N ASN A 12 -5.60 -7.20 7.51
CA ASN A 12 -6.26 -5.89 7.54
C ASN A 12 -7.08 -5.58 6.27
N ALA A 13 -6.96 -6.40 5.23
CA ALA A 13 -7.65 -6.21 3.95
C ALA A 13 -8.78 -7.22 3.69
N GLY A 14 -8.94 -8.25 4.54
CA GLY A 14 -9.86 -9.37 4.36
C GLY A 14 -9.45 -10.39 3.29
N SER A 15 -8.56 -10.03 2.37
CA SER A 15 -8.04 -10.92 1.32
C SER A 15 -6.61 -10.56 0.95
N LYS A 16 -5.76 -11.57 0.76
CA LYS A 16 -4.36 -11.39 0.34
C LYS A 16 -4.25 -10.64 -0.99
N TYR A 17 -5.21 -10.86 -1.90
CA TYR A 17 -5.21 -10.22 -3.22
C TYR A 17 -5.54 -8.74 -3.10
N LEU A 18 -6.54 -8.41 -2.29
CA LEU A 18 -6.89 -7.02 -2.02
C LEU A 18 -5.76 -6.30 -1.28
N GLY A 19 -5.14 -6.95 -0.28
CA GLY A 19 -3.98 -6.41 0.43
C GLY A 19 -2.84 -6.03 -0.51
N VAL A 20 -2.47 -6.91 -1.45
CA VAL A 20 -1.44 -6.62 -2.45
C VAL A 20 -1.82 -5.42 -3.32
N LEU A 21 -3.08 -5.30 -3.75
CA LEU A 21 -3.54 -4.16 -4.54
C LEU A 21 -3.48 -2.84 -3.76
N VAL A 22 -3.88 -2.85 -2.48
CA VAL A 22 -3.85 -1.69 -1.59
C VAL A 22 -2.40 -1.25 -1.35
N ALA A 23 -1.51 -2.16 -0.97
CA ALA A 23 -0.09 -1.85 -0.77
C ALA A 23 0.57 -1.33 -2.06
N ALA A 24 0.28 -1.94 -3.21
CA ALA A 24 0.81 -1.48 -4.50
C ALA A 24 0.30 -0.08 -4.86
N LYS A 25 -0.97 0.23 -4.59
CA LYS A 25 -1.53 1.56 -4.80
C LYS A 25 -0.88 2.59 -3.88
N TYR A 26 -0.77 2.28 -2.58
CA TYR A 26 -0.12 3.15 -1.60
C TYR A 26 1.35 3.44 -1.96
N ALA A 27 2.11 2.43 -2.39
CA ALA A 27 3.48 2.63 -2.86
C ALA A 27 3.58 3.58 -4.06
N ARG A 28 2.61 3.54 -4.99
CA ARG A 28 2.55 4.48 -6.12
C ARG A 28 2.23 5.91 -5.66
N GLU A 29 1.34 6.08 -4.70
CA GLU A 29 1.04 7.38 -4.11
C GLU A 29 2.27 7.95 -3.40
N LEU A 30 2.98 7.13 -2.60
CA LEU A 30 4.25 7.54 -1.99
C LEU A 30 5.29 7.95 -3.02
N ASN A 31 5.39 7.23 -4.13
CA ASN A 31 6.33 7.54 -5.21
C ASN A 31 5.95 8.80 -6.00
N ALA A 32 4.69 9.23 -5.94
CA ALA A 32 4.22 10.46 -6.60
C ALA A 32 4.49 11.71 -5.76
N LEU A 33 4.81 11.57 -4.47
CA LEU A 33 5.16 12.69 -3.61
C LEU A 33 6.52 13.31 -4.02
N PRO A 34 6.70 14.63 -3.85
CA PRO A 34 8.00 15.27 -4.05
C PRO A 34 9.08 14.59 -3.20
N ARG A 35 10.28 14.42 -3.76
CA ARG A 35 11.39 13.78 -3.05
C ARG A 35 11.76 14.53 -1.76
N GLU A 36 11.61 15.86 -1.71
CA GLU A 36 11.85 16.62 -0.48
C GLU A 36 10.80 16.37 0.62
N ALA A 37 9.59 15.91 0.24
CA ALA A 37 8.53 15.57 1.19
C ALA A 37 8.72 14.17 1.80
N ILE A 38 9.62 13.35 1.24
CA ILE A 38 9.97 12.04 1.78
C ILE A 38 11.20 12.24 2.69
N PRO A 39 11.10 11.97 4.00
CA PRO A 39 12.23 12.13 4.92
C PRO A 39 13.50 11.46 4.39
N ALA A 40 14.55 12.25 4.20
CA ALA A 40 15.86 11.75 3.80
C ALA A 40 16.36 10.76 4.88
N GLY A 41 16.52 9.49 4.51
CA GLY A 41 16.87 8.40 5.44
C GLY A 41 15.93 7.20 5.42
N LEU A 42 14.82 7.26 4.67
CA LEU A 42 13.99 6.09 4.38
C LEU A 42 14.63 5.24 3.27
N GLU A 43 15.76 4.59 3.59
CA GLU A 43 16.48 3.67 2.68
C GLU A 43 15.64 2.44 2.27
N LYS A 44 14.51 2.21 2.95
CA LYS A 44 13.61 1.10 2.68
C LYS A 44 12.87 1.32 1.36
N LYS A 45 12.89 0.30 0.48
CA LYS A 45 12.10 0.30 -0.76
C LYS A 45 10.63 0.62 -0.46
N LEU A 46 10.03 1.52 -1.24
CA LEU A 46 8.65 1.99 -1.02
C LEU A 46 7.62 0.84 -0.98
N THR A 47 7.85 -0.22 -1.77
CA THR A 47 6.99 -1.41 -1.77
C THR A 47 7.07 -2.18 -0.46
N THR A 48 8.26 -2.29 0.14
CA THR A 48 8.44 -2.92 1.46
C THR A 48 7.80 -2.08 2.56
N ARG A 49 7.93 -0.75 2.50
CA ARG A 49 7.25 0.15 3.43
C ARG A 49 5.73 0.08 3.30
N ALA A 50 5.21 -0.03 2.08
CA ALA A 50 3.78 -0.08 1.84
C ALA A 50 3.14 -1.37 2.36
N ILE A 51 3.78 -2.52 2.16
CA ILE A 51 3.25 -3.79 2.70
C ILE A 51 3.39 -3.85 4.22
N GLU A 52 4.44 -3.26 4.79
CA GLU A 52 4.60 -3.11 6.24
C GLU A 52 3.48 -2.26 6.85
N ALA A 53 3.22 -1.08 6.29
CA ALA A 53 2.13 -0.22 6.72
C ALA A 53 0.76 -0.92 6.61
N LEU A 54 0.55 -1.71 5.54
CA LEU A 54 -0.66 -2.54 5.42
C LEU A 54 -0.76 -3.56 6.56
N VAL A 55 0.32 -4.29 6.88
CA VAL A 55 0.33 -5.37 7.90
C VAL A 55 0.20 -4.80 9.31
N SER A 56 0.80 -3.63 9.58
CA SER A 56 0.66 -2.90 10.84
C SER A 56 -0.75 -2.32 11.04
N GLY A 57 -1.52 -2.15 9.96
CA GLY A 57 -2.85 -1.54 10.01
C GLY A 57 -2.84 -0.02 9.87
N ASP A 58 -1.73 0.55 9.41
CA ASP A 58 -1.53 2.00 9.26
C ASP A 58 -2.16 2.56 7.98
N ILE A 59 -2.79 1.70 7.16
CA ILE A 59 -3.45 2.08 5.91
C ILE A 59 -4.95 1.95 6.07
N GLU A 60 -5.63 3.09 6.17
CA GLU A 60 -7.07 3.17 5.98
C GLU A 60 -7.40 3.29 4.48
N PHE A 61 -8.33 2.47 4.00
CA PHE A 61 -8.77 2.53 2.61
C PHE A 61 -10.25 2.20 2.46
N ARG A 62 -10.84 2.66 1.35
CA ARG A 62 -12.21 2.33 0.96
C ARG A 62 -12.25 1.95 -0.51
N LEU A 63 -13.04 0.94 -0.84
CA LEU A 63 -13.28 0.55 -2.22
C LEU A 63 -14.25 1.53 -2.89
N ILE A 64 -13.78 2.21 -3.92
CA ILE A 64 -14.60 3.11 -4.73
C ILE A 64 -14.78 2.47 -6.10
N LYS A 65 -16.04 2.32 -6.54
CA LYS A 65 -16.34 1.83 -7.89
C LYS A 65 -15.80 2.84 -8.91
N ARG A 66 -15.10 2.33 -9.93
CA ARG A 66 -14.65 3.16 -11.04
C ARG A 66 -15.86 3.78 -11.74
N ARG A 67 -15.89 5.12 -11.83
CA ARG A 67 -16.91 5.83 -12.62
C ARG A 67 -16.74 5.45 -14.09
N ARG A 68 -17.80 4.91 -14.72
CA ARG A 68 -17.83 4.70 -16.17
C ARG A 68 -18.15 6.05 -16.82
N LYS A 69 -17.36 6.46 -17.82
CA LYS A 69 -17.59 7.68 -18.60
C LYS A 69 -18.77 7.37 -19.52
N GLY A 70 -19.99 7.83 -19.17
CA GLY A 70 -21.20 7.63 -20.00
C GLY A 70 -22.44 7.09 -19.29
N ALA A 71 -22.52 7.15 -17.95
CA ALA A 71 -23.77 6.99 -17.21
C ALA A 71 -24.13 8.31 -16.53
#